data_AF-A0A522SK67-F1
#
_entry.id   AF-A0A522SK67-F1
#
_cell.length_a   1.000
_cell.length_b   1.000
_cell.length_c   1.000
_cell.angle_alpha   90.00
_cell.angle_beta   90.00
_cell.angle_gamma   90.00
#
_symmetry.space_group_name_H-M   'P 1'
#
loop_
_entity.id
_entity.type
_entity.pdbx_description
1 polymer ?
#
loop_
_entity_poly.entity_id
_entity_poly.type
_entity_poly.pdbx_seq_one_letter_code
_entity_poly.pdbx_strand_id
1 'polypeptide(L)'
;MKSSLLKTSAIMALSLACALGSNAFAQDKHALATELAQLQTKLDGPGLTDQLAAGAQQPLIQKWSQQLQAVPAARQQEVRSQLNEALEKFNTSAHQAIQAQIGPAAESALVPIFMEKLSDDDLRTLVTFFKSSASTKYQALGADATNAWAQKIVEATRTSVEGSASTFDAAAAKIVGAAAPAAAPSAVPKQPAAKKK
;
A
#
# COMPACT_ATOMS: atom_id res chain seq x y z
N MET A 1 -50.80 20.54 76.64
CA MET A 1 -51.51 21.82 76.42
C MET A 1 -51.00 22.44 75.13
N LYS A 2 -51.95 22.72 74.21
CA LYS A 2 -52.00 23.79 73.20
C LYS A 2 -51.14 23.68 71.91
N SER A 3 -51.89 23.54 70.81
CA SER A 3 -51.58 23.62 69.38
C SER A 3 -51.04 24.98 68.89
N SER A 4 -50.35 24.95 67.72
CA SER A 4 -50.77 25.60 66.43
C SER A 4 -49.74 25.18 65.36
N LEU A 5 -50.00 24.53 64.22
CA LEU A 5 -50.84 24.80 63.03
C LEU A 5 -50.45 26.07 62.23
N LEU A 6 -49.90 25.84 61.02
CA LEU A 6 -50.08 26.49 59.68
C LEU A 6 -48.74 26.74 58.93
N LYS A 7 -48.44 25.95 57.88
CA LYS A 7 -48.63 26.20 56.43
C LYS A 7 -47.59 27.14 55.79
N THR A 8 -46.78 26.61 54.86
CA THR A 8 -46.70 27.10 53.45
C THR A 8 -45.83 26.20 52.56
N SER A 9 -46.26 26.12 51.29
CA SER A 9 -45.88 25.22 50.21
C SER A 9 -44.56 25.53 49.49
N ALA A 10 -44.11 24.52 48.73
CA ALA A 10 -43.32 24.57 47.48
C ALA A 10 -41.92 25.20 47.57
N ILE A 11 -40.83 24.55 47.15
CA ILE A 11 -40.49 24.24 45.75
C ILE A 11 -39.55 23.02 45.75
N MET A 12 -39.96 21.93 45.11
CA MET A 12 -39.03 20.88 44.70
C MET A 12 -39.42 20.43 43.31
N ALA A 13 -38.97 21.17 42.31
CA ALA A 13 -39.00 20.74 40.93
C ALA A 13 -37.86 21.38 40.15
N LEU A 14 -37.19 20.51 39.38
CA LEU A 14 -36.47 20.79 38.15
C LEU A 14 -34.98 21.13 38.21
N SER A 15 -34.17 20.06 38.24
CA SER A 15 -32.89 20.04 37.52
C SER A 15 -32.47 18.60 37.20
N LEU A 16 -33.19 17.95 36.27
CA LEU A 16 -32.76 16.69 35.66
C LEU A 16 -33.04 16.69 34.15
N ALA A 17 -32.40 17.60 33.41
CA ALA A 17 -32.58 17.69 31.96
C ALA A 17 -31.29 17.88 31.14
N CYS A 18 -30.08 17.78 31.72
CA CYS A 18 -28.83 17.96 30.95
C CYS A 18 -28.08 16.66 30.60
N ALA A 19 -28.57 15.47 30.95
CA ALA A 19 -27.90 14.21 30.60
C ALA A 19 -28.29 13.63 29.23
N LEU A 20 -29.35 14.15 28.59
CA LEU A 20 -29.84 13.62 27.31
C LEU A 20 -29.18 14.26 26.08
N GLY A 21 -28.58 15.44 26.22
CA GLY A 21 -27.94 16.16 25.11
C GLY A 21 -26.57 15.58 24.72
N SER A 22 -25.77 15.17 25.71
CA SER A 22 -24.40 14.66 25.47
C SER A 22 -24.37 13.33 24.73
N ASN A 23 -25.37 12.47 24.95
CA ASN A 23 -25.46 11.17 24.28
C ASN A 23 -25.87 11.31 22.80
N ALA A 24 -26.73 12.29 22.46
CA ALA A 24 -27.13 12.52 21.07
C ALA A 24 -25.96 13.06 20.23
N PHE A 25 -25.20 14.04 20.76
CA PHE A 25 -24.02 14.57 20.09
C PHE A 25 -22.90 13.52 19.93
N ALA A 26 -22.64 12.70 20.96
CA ALA A 26 -21.64 11.64 20.87
C ALA A 26 -22.02 10.55 19.84
N GLN A 27 -23.32 10.24 19.73
CA GLN A 27 -23.82 9.27 18.76
C GLN A 27 -23.70 9.78 17.32
N ASP A 28 -24.01 11.05 17.08
CA ASP A 28 -23.89 11.68 15.76
C ASP A 28 -22.42 11.74 15.29
N LYS A 29 -21.50 12.12 16.20
CA LYS A 29 -20.06 12.14 15.89
C LYS A 29 -19.54 10.75 15.54
N HIS A 30 -19.93 9.74 16.31
CA HIS A 30 -19.55 8.35 16.04
C HIS A 30 -20.07 7.90 14.66
N ALA A 31 -21.33 8.19 14.33
CA ALA A 31 -21.90 7.84 13.03
C ALA A 31 -21.13 8.49 11.86
N LEU A 32 -20.77 9.77 11.97
CA LEU A 32 -19.97 10.46 10.95
C LEU A 32 -18.55 9.88 10.83
N ALA A 33 -17.91 9.55 11.94
CA ALA A 33 -16.59 8.91 11.95
C ALA A 33 -16.65 7.51 11.29
N THR A 34 -17.67 6.72 11.58
CA THR A 34 -17.92 5.43 10.92
C THR A 34 -18.15 5.59 9.42
N GLU A 35 -18.96 6.57 9.00
CA GLU A 35 -19.19 6.84 7.59
C GLU A 35 -17.90 7.27 6.87
N LEU A 36 -17.07 8.12 7.49
CA LEU A 36 -15.78 8.51 6.95
C LEU A 36 -14.83 7.30 6.78
N ALA A 37 -14.77 6.41 7.78
CA ALA A 37 -13.98 5.17 7.69
C ALA A 37 -14.48 4.25 6.55
N GLN A 38 -15.79 4.14 6.38
CA GLN A 38 -16.39 3.40 5.27
C GLN A 38 -16.10 4.04 3.90
N LEU A 39 -16.05 5.36 3.81
CA LEU A 39 -15.65 6.05 2.58
C LEU A 39 -14.18 5.78 2.26
N GLN A 40 -13.28 5.85 3.25
CA GLN A 40 -11.87 5.52 3.05
C GLN A 40 -11.66 4.07 2.61
N THR A 41 -12.34 3.11 3.22
CA THR A 41 -12.24 1.71 2.77
C THR A 41 -12.74 1.48 1.36
N LYS A 42 -13.73 2.25 0.88
CA LYS A 42 -14.15 2.18 -0.53
C LYS A 42 -13.09 2.71 -1.49
N LEU A 43 -12.36 3.76 -1.09
CA LEU A 43 -11.28 4.34 -1.88
C LEU A 43 -10.03 3.45 -1.88
N ASP A 44 -9.54 3.13 -0.68
CA ASP A 44 -8.20 2.55 -0.48
C ASP A 44 -8.24 1.02 -0.30
N GLY A 45 -9.41 0.47 0.06
CA GLY A 45 -9.58 -0.95 0.38
C GLY A 45 -9.13 -1.90 -0.73
N PRO A 46 -9.53 -1.70 -2.00
CA PRO A 46 -9.07 -2.58 -3.09
C PRO A 46 -7.55 -2.62 -3.22
N GLY A 47 -6.89 -1.45 -3.22
CA GLY A 47 -5.43 -1.37 -3.33
C GLY A 47 -4.72 -1.98 -2.11
N LEU A 48 -5.27 -1.79 -0.90
CA LEU A 48 -4.74 -2.39 0.31
C LEU A 48 -4.90 -3.92 0.32
N THR A 49 -6.05 -4.43 -0.15
CA THR A 49 -6.26 -5.88 -0.32
C THR A 49 -5.22 -6.47 -1.26
N ASP A 50 -5.04 -5.86 -2.44
CA ASP A 50 -4.08 -6.33 -3.43
C ASP A 50 -2.64 -6.31 -2.90
N GLN A 51 -2.25 -5.22 -2.21
CA GLN A 51 -0.93 -5.09 -1.61
C GLN A 51 -0.67 -6.17 -0.54
N LEU A 52 -1.62 -6.37 0.37
CA LEU A 52 -1.48 -7.35 1.44
C LEU A 52 -1.48 -8.78 0.89
N ALA A 53 -2.31 -9.07 -0.11
CA ALA A 53 -2.34 -10.37 -0.75
C ALA A 53 -1.04 -10.67 -1.52
N ALA A 54 -0.52 -9.71 -2.27
CA ALA A 54 0.78 -9.83 -2.93
C ALA A 54 1.89 -10.06 -1.88
N GLY A 55 1.86 -9.33 -0.76
CA GLY A 55 2.79 -9.53 0.36
C GLY A 55 2.75 -10.95 0.94
N ALA A 56 1.56 -11.56 1.03
CA ALA A 56 1.39 -12.93 1.49
C ALA A 56 1.96 -13.98 0.49
N GLN A 57 1.99 -13.66 -0.81
CA GLN A 57 2.50 -14.56 -1.86
C GLN A 57 4.02 -14.58 -1.94
N GLN A 58 4.69 -13.45 -1.74
CA GLN A 58 6.14 -13.31 -1.91
C GLN A 58 6.96 -14.42 -1.23
N PRO A 59 6.77 -14.74 0.07
CA PRO A 59 7.57 -15.77 0.72
C PRO A 59 7.31 -17.18 0.15
N LEU A 60 6.10 -17.46 -0.33
CA LEU A 60 5.78 -18.73 -0.99
C LEU A 60 6.54 -18.85 -2.31
N ILE A 61 6.47 -17.83 -3.17
CA ILE A 61 7.16 -17.83 -4.46
C ILE A 61 8.68 -18.01 -4.27
N GLN A 62 9.28 -17.30 -3.31
CA GLN A 62 10.71 -17.43 -3.02
C GLN A 62 11.09 -18.84 -2.56
N LYS A 63 10.29 -19.42 -1.65
CA LYS A 63 10.51 -20.78 -1.15
C LYS A 63 10.44 -21.82 -2.27
N TRP A 64 9.38 -21.79 -3.08
CA TRP A 64 9.17 -22.80 -4.12
C TRP A 64 10.10 -22.63 -5.33
N SER A 65 10.54 -21.41 -5.64
CA SER A 65 11.54 -21.14 -6.68
C SER A 65 12.85 -21.92 -6.42
N GLN A 66 13.29 -21.97 -5.16
CA GLN A 66 14.46 -22.76 -4.77
C GLN A 66 14.19 -24.27 -4.89
N GLN A 67 13.01 -24.74 -4.45
CA GLN A 67 12.67 -26.16 -4.48
C GLN A 67 12.50 -26.70 -5.90
N LEU A 68 12.02 -25.88 -6.83
CA LEU A 68 11.81 -26.27 -8.23
C LEU A 68 13.13 -26.57 -8.96
N GLN A 69 14.24 -25.95 -8.55
CA GLN A 69 15.57 -26.23 -9.11
C GLN A 69 16.03 -27.65 -8.83
N ALA A 70 15.55 -28.26 -7.73
CA ALA A 70 15.87 -29.64 -7.36
C ALA A 70 14.99 -30.68 -8.07
N VAL A 71 13.96 -30.26 -8.82
CA VAL A 71 13.04 -31.17 -9.53
C VAL A 71 13.67 -31.63 -10.85
N PRO A 72 13.69 -32.95 -11.15
CA PRO A 72 14.16 -33.47 -12.43
C PRO A 72 13.42 -32.85 -13.61
N ALA A 73 14.13 -32.53 -14.70
CA ALA A 73 13.59 -31.84 -15.88
C ALA A 73 12.31 -32.49 -16.43
N ALA A 74 12.24 -33.83 -16.46
CA ALA A 74 11.09 -34.59 -16.91
C ALA A 74 9.79 -34.31 -16.12
N ARG A 75 9.89 -33.85 -14.87
CA ARG A 75 8.74 -33.51 -14.01
C ARG A 75 8.54 -32.02 -13.77
N GLN A 76 9.43 -31.16 -14.27
CA GLN A 76 9.36 -29.72 -13.98
C GLN A 76 8.07 -29.08 -14.48
N GLN A 77 7.58 -29.44 -15.67
CA GLN A 77 6.35 -28.87 -16.23
C GLN A 77 5.12 -29.27 -15.41
N GLU A 78 5.02 -30.54 -15.03
CA GLU A 78 3.92 -31.05 -14.19
C GLU A 78 3.91 -30.37 -12.82
N VAL A 79 5.06 -30.32 -12.15
CA VAL A 79 5.21 -29.67 -10.84
C VAL A 79 4.90 -28.18 -10.92
N ARG A 80 5.35 -27.48 -11.98
CA ARG A 80 5.00 -26.07 -12.22
C ARG A 80 3.49 -25.87 -12.35
N SER A 81 2.80 -26.72 -13.09
CA SER A 81 1.35 -26.63 -13.26
C SER A 81 0.61 -26.80 -11.92
N GLN A 82 1.00 -27.81 -11.13
CA GLN A 82 0.39 -28.07 -9.82
C GLN A 82 0.65 -26.92 -8.83
N LEU A 83 1.87 -26.37 -8.83
CA LEU A 83 2.21 -25.22 -8.00
C LEU A 83 1.45 -23.96 -8.43
N ASN A 84 1.23 -23.75 -9.73
CA ASN A 84 0.44 -22.63 -10.21
C ASN A 84 -1.03 -22.74 -9.76
N GLU A 85 -1.63 -23.92 -9.87
CA GLU A 85 -3.00 -24.15 -9.39
C GLU A 85 -3.12 -23.96 -7.87
N ALA A 86 -2.14 -24.46 -7.11
CA ALA A 86 -2.08 -24.26 -5.67
C ALA A 86 -1.93 -22.76 -5.31
N LEU A 87 -1.12 -22.02 -6.07
CA LEU A 87 -0.94 -20.59 -5.89
C LEU A 87 -2.22 -19.81 -6.19
N GLU A 88 -2.93 -20.12 -7.28
CA GLU A 88 -4.22 -19.50 -7.61
C GLU A 88 -5.28 -19.72 -6.50
N LYS A 89 -5.36 -20.95 -5.96
CA LYS A 89 -6.25 -21.26 -4.83
C LYS A 89 -5.86 -20.49 -3.57
N PHE A 90 -4.56 -20.42 -3.28
CA PHE A 90 -4.04 -19.62 -2.17
C PHE A 90 -4.39 -18.14 -2.35
N ASN A 91 -4.18 -17.58 -3.55
CA ASN A 91 -4.45 -16.18 -3.87
C ASN A 91 -5.92 -15.85 -3.66
N THR A 92 -6.82 -16.66 -4.21
CA THR A 92 -8.27 -16.49 -4.04
C THR A 92 -8.65 -16.49 -2.56
N SER A 93 -8.14 -17.47 -1.81
CA SER A 93 -8.44 -17.60 -0.37
C SER A 93 -7.86 -16.45 0.45
N ALA A 94 -6.64 -16.02 0.15
CA ALA A 94 -5.96 -14.91 0.82
C ALA A 94 -6.67 -13.58 0.54
N HIS A 95 -7.03 -13.30 -0.73
CA HIS A 95 -7.82 -12.13 -1.11
C HIS A 95 -9.14 -12.10 -0.34
N GLN A 96 -9.89 -13.21 -0.31
CA GLN A 96 -11.16 -13.28 0.43
C GLN A 96 -10.98 -13.04 1.93
N ALA A 97 -9.98 -13.67 2.54
CA ALA A 97 -9.69 -13.50 3.96
C ALA A 97 -9.30 -12.06 4.31
N ILE A 98 -8.47 -11.41 3.49
CA ILE A 98 -8.05 -10.03 3.67
C ILE A 98 -9.23 -9.08 3.44
N GLN A 99 -9.95 -9.23 2.33
CA GLN A 99 -11.12 -8.42 1.98
C GLN A 99 -12.18 -8.43 3.09
N ALA A 100 -12.41 -9.59 3.71
CA ALA A 100 -13.34 -9.74 4.82
C ALA A 100 -12.93 -8.90 6.07
N GLN A 101 -11.64 -8.59 6.22
CA GLN A 101 -11.13 -7.83 7.35
C GLN A 101 -11.00 -6.32 7.06
N ILE A 102 -11.08 -5.86 5.81
CA ILE A 102 -10.92 -4.44 5.47
C ILE A 102 -11.90 -3.55 6.24
N GLY A 103 -13.19 -3.88 6.21
CA GLY A 103 -14.23 -3.11 6.90
C GLY A 103 -14.08 -3.13 8.44
N PRO A 104 -14.07 -4.31 9.09
CA PRO A 104 -13.93 -4.41 10.55
C PRO A 104 -12.62 -3.82 11.08
N ALA A 105 -11.50 -4.00 10.37
CA ALA A 105 -10.22 -3.41 10.75
C ALA A 105 -10.25 -1.89 10.64
N ALA A 106 -10.87 -1.33 9.59
CA ALA A 106 -11.04 0.10 9.46
C ALA A 106 -11.95 0.68 10.55
N GLU A 107 -13.05 0.01 10.87
CA GLU A 107 -13.95 0.48 11.94
C GLU A 107 -13.23 0.52 13.30
N SER A 108 -12.56 -0.58 13.66
CA SER A 108 -11.84 -0.67 14.94
C SER A 108 -10.61 0.25 15.03
N ALA A 109 -9.91 0.51 13.92
CA ALA A 109 -8.70 1.33 13.90
C ALA A 109 -8.97 2.82 13.66
N LEU A 110 -9.85 3.16 12.71
CA LEU A 110 -10.01 4.54 12.24
C LEU A 110 -11.06 5.32 13.03
N VAL A 111 -12.17 4.70 13.44
CA VAL A 111 -13.25 5.41 14.13
C VAL A 111 -12.75 6.07 15.43
N PRO A 112 -11.99 5.39 16.31
CA PRO A 112 -11.44 6.04 17.50
C PRO A 112 -10.51 7.22 17.16
N ILE A 113 -9.66 7.06 16.14
CA ILE A 113 -8.75 8.12 15.69
C ILE A 113 -9.53 9.34 15.20
N PHE A 114 -10.57 9.13 14.39
CA PHE A 114 -11.39 10.23 13.87
C PHE A 114 -12.20 10.91 14.97
N MET A 115 -12.76 10.16 15.91
CA MET A 115 -13.49 10.72 17.05
C MET A 115 -12.57 11.56 17.96
N GLU A 116 -11.31 11.16 18.13
CA GLU A 116 -10.33 11.88 18.94
C GLU A 116 -9.78 13.12 18.23
N LYS A 117 -9.46 13.01 16.93
CA LYS A 117 -8.69 14.02 16.21
C LYS A 117 -9.52 15.03 15.41
N LEU A 118 -10.77 14.71 15.07
CA LEU A 118 -11.62 15.55 14.24
C LEU A 118 -12.79 16.11 15.05
N SER A 119 -13.20 17.35 14.75
CA SER A 119 -14.46 17.89 15.26
C SER A 119 -15.66 17.34 14.47
N ASP A 120 -16.87 17.53 14.99
CA ASP A 120 -18.11 17.14 14.31
C ASP A 120 -18.26 17.86 12.95
N ASP A 121 -17.84 19.13 12.90
CA ASP A 121 -17.88 19.94 11.68
C ASP A 121 -16.83 19.48 10.66
N ASP A 122 -15.64 19.07 11.10
CA ASP A 122 -14.63 18.47 10.21
C ASP A 122 -15.16 17.17 9.62
N LEU A 123 -15.71 16.29 10.45
CA LEU A 123 -16.27 15.00 10.02
C LEU A 123 -17.39 15.21 9.00
N ARG A 124 -18.34 16.11 9.29
CA ARG A 124 -19.45 16.42 8.37
C ARG A 124 -18.93 16.99 7.04
N THR A 125 -17.94 17.87 7.10
CA THR A 125 -17.32 18.48 5.92
C THR A 125 -16.64 17.41 5.06
N LEU A 126 -15.83 16.54 5.67
CA LEU A 126 -15.12 15.47 4.96
C LEU A 126 -16.09 14.45 4.34
N VAL A 127 -17.09 13.98 5.09
CA VAL A 127 -18.12 13.05 4.58
C VAL A 127 -18.85 13.68 3.38
N THR A 128 -19.24 14.95 3.49
CA THR A 128 -19.91 15.67 2.39
C THR A 128 -19.01 15.80 1.18
N PHE A 129 -17.74 16.17 1.38
CA PHE A 129 -16.75 16.29 0.32
C PHE A 129 -16.55 14.96 -0.43
N PHE A 130 -16.28 13.87 0.29
CA PHE A 130 -16.02 12.56 -0.33
C PHE A 130 -17.24 12.00 -1.09
N LYS A 131 -18.45 12.35 -0.65
CA LYS A 131 -19.70 11.97 -1.35
C LYS A 131 -20.06 12.90 -2.51
N SER A 132 -19.33 14.01 -2.69
CA SER A 132 -19.63 14.96 -3.75
C SER A 132 -19.29 14.38 -5.13
N SER A 133 -20.13 14.69 -6.13
CA SER A 133 -19.85 14.31 -7.52
C SER A 133 -18.53 14.89 -8.03
N ALA A 134 -18.13 16.05 -7.53
CA ALA A 134 -16.83 16.65 -7.85
C ALA A 134 -15.67 15.78 -7.35
N SER A 135 -15.73 15.28 -6.11
CA SER A 135 -14.72 14.36 -5.56
C SER A 135 -14.62 13.07 -6.37
N THR A 136 -15.75 12.43 -6.70
CA THR A 136 -15.75 11.21 -7.53
C THR A 136 -15.13 11.45 -8.91
N LYS A 137 -15.48 12.57 -9.58
CA LYS A 137 -14.90 12.93 -10.87
C LYS A 137 -13.39 13.19 -10.75
N TYR A 138 -12.97 13.89 -9.72
CA TYR A 138 -11.55 14.17 -9.48
C TYR A 138 -10.74 12.90 -9.27
N GLN A 139 -11.25 11.93 -8.49
CA GLN A 139 -10.62 10.62 -8.31
C GLN A 139 -10.51 9.84 -9.62
N ALA A 140 -11.57 9.82 -10.43
CA ALA A 140 -11.58 9.13 -11.72
C ALA A 140 -10.55 9.71 -12.72
N LEU A 141 -10.24 11.01 -12.61
CA LEU A 141 -9.23 11.67 -13.45
C LEU A 141 -7.79 11.41 -12.99
N GLY A 142 -7.57 10.82 -11.82
CA GLY A 142 -6.25 10.72 -11.19
C GLY A 142 -5.21 9.99 -12.06
N ALA A 143 -5.58 8.83 -12.63
CA ALA A 143 -4.66 8.05 -13.47
C ALA A 143 -4.28 8.79 -14.75
N ASP A 144 -5.27 9.37 -15.45
CA ASP A 144 -5.06 10.13 -16.69
C ASP A 144 -4.21 11.38 -16.44
N ALA A 145 -4.51 12.12 -15.36
CA ALA A 145 -3.74 13.30 -14.99
C ALA A 145 -2.28 12.94 -14.63
N THR A 146 -2.08 11.86 -13.87
CA THR A 146 -0.74 11.37 -13.51
C THR A 146 0.03 10.94 -14.75
N ASN A 147 -0.60 10.21 -15.67
CA ASN A 147 0.02 9.79 -16.93
C ASN A 147 0.43 10.98 -17.80
N ALA A 148 -0.46 11.97 -17.96
CA ALA A 148 -0.16 13.18 -18.72
C ALA A 148 1.00 13.97 -18.10
N TRP A 149 1.04 14.08 -16.77
CA TRP A 149 2.14 14.75 -16.07
C TRP A 149 3.46 13.98 -16.21
N ALA A 150 3.44 12.66 -16.07
CA ALA A 150 4.62 11.80 -16.24
C ALA A 150 5.20 11.90 -17.66
N GLN A 151 4.36 11.91 -18.69
CA GLN A 151 4.79 12.13 -20.07
C GLN A 151 5.54 13.46 -20.22
N LYS A 152 5.05 14.54 -19.60
CA LYS A 152 5.75 15.83 -19.61
C LYS A 152 7.09 15.81 -18.89
N ILE A 153 7.19 15.09 -17.77
CA ILE A 153 8.48 14.89 -17.10
C ILE A 153 9.46 14.15 -18.01
N VAL A 154 9.02 13.06 -18.67
CA VAL A 154 9.87 12.28 -19.59
C VAL A 154 10.32 13.14 -20.77
N GLU A 155 9.42 13.89 -21.39
CA GLU A 155 9.74 14.83 -22.47
C GLU A 155 10.80 15.85 -22.04
N ALA A 156 10.61 16.46 -20.86
CA ALA A 156 11.51 17.50 -20.36
C ALA A 156 12.89 16.97 -19.92
N THR A 157 12.98 15.70 -19.49
CA THR A 157 14.21 15.12 -18.91
C THR A 157 15.01 14.26 -19.89
N ARG A 158 14.41 13.83 -21.00
CA ARG A 158 14.99 12.88 -21.96
C ARG A 158 16.46 13.18 -22.30
N THR A 159 16.76 14.36 -22.81
CA THR A 159 18.12 14.73 -23.26
C THR A 159 19.14 14.69 -22.11
N SER A 160 18.74 15.11 -20.90
CA SER A 160 19.61 15.10 -19.73
C SER A 160 19.92 13.68 -19.26
N VAL A 161 18.91 12.80 -19.25
CA VAL A 161 19.06 11.39 -18.88
C VAL A 161 19.90 10.65 -19.91
N GLU A 162 19.65 10.86 -21.21
CA GLU A 162 20.44 10.29 -22.30
C GLU A 162 21.92 10.73 -22.23
N GLY A 163 22.19 12.00 -21.95
CA GLY A 163 23.56 12.50 -21.75
C GLY A 163 24.24 11.88 -20.53
N SER A 164 23.51 11.70 -19.43
CA SER A 164 24.01 11.04 -18.22
C SER A 164 24.33 9.56 -18.48
N ALA A 165 23.47 8.86 -19.24
CA ALA A 165 23.69 7.48 -19.65
C ALA A 165 24.96 7.34 -20.51
N SER A 166 25.13 8.19 -21.52
CA SER A 166 26.34 8.19 -22.35
C SER A 166 27.62 8.43 -21.54
N THR A 167 27.57 9.34 -20.56
CA THR A 167 28.69 9.61 -19.64
C THR A 167 29.02 8.38 -18.80
N PHE A 168 27.99 7.70 -18.28
CA PHE A 168 28.15 6.45 -17.54
C PHE A 168 28.79 5.37 -18.41
N ASP A 169 28.30 5.16 -19.63
CA ASP A 169 28.84 4.16 -20.56
C ASP A 169 30.33 4.39 -20.85
N ALA A 170 30.73 5.63 -21.06
CA ALA A 170 32.14 5.99 -21.27
C ALA A 170 33.01 5.67 -20.04
N ALA A 171 32.49 5.91 -18.82
CA ALA A 171 33.19 5.56 -17.59
C ALA A 171 33.26 4.04 -17.38
N ALA A 172 32.16 3.33 -17.60
CA ALA A 172 32.08 1.88 -17.48
C ALA A 172 33.04 1.18 -18.46
N ALA A 173 33.09 1.62 -19.72
CA ALA A 173 34.01 1.09 -20.73
C ALA A 173 35.49 1.24 -20.31
N LYS A 174 35.86 2.38 -19.69
CA LYS A 174 37.21 2.57 -19.16
C LYS A 174 37.53 1.63 -18.01
N ILE A 175 36.59 1.43 -17.08
CA ILE A 175 36.77 0.54 -15.92
C ILE A 175 36.94 -0.91 -16.40
N VAL A 176 36.05 -1.38 -17.27
CA VAL A 176 36.11 -2.75 -17.82
C VAL A 176 37.37 -2.93 -18.67
N GLY A 177 37.74 -1.95 -19.49
CA GLY A 177 38.96 -1.97 -20.30
C GLY A 177 40.25 -1.96 -19.45
N ALA A 178 40.28 -1.24 -18.33
CA ALA A 178 41.40 -1.23 -17.40
C ALA A 178 41.54 -2.56 -16.62
N ALA A 179 40.44 -3.30 -16.47
CA ALA A 179 40.44 -4.64 -15.88
C ALA A 179 40.81 -5.75 -16.89
N ALA A 180 40.93 -5.44 -18.18
CA ALA A 180 41.38 -6.41 -19.18
C ALA A 180 42.90 -6.65 -19.05
N PRO A 181 43.37 -7.91 -19.01
CA PRO A 181 44.80 -8.19 -18.85
C PRO A 181 45.56 -7.65 -20.07
N ALA A 182 46.63 -6.90 -19.81
CA ALA A 182 47.55 -6.45 -20.86
C ALA A 182 48.05 -7.69 -21.61
N ALA A 183 47.76 -7.76 -22.91
CA ALA A 183 48.32 -8.80 -23.76
C ALA A 183 49.85 -8.68 -23.71
N ALA A 184 50.50 -9.67 -23.08
CA ALA A 184 51.95 -9.76 -23.08
C ALA A 184 52.44 -9.84 -24.53
N PRO A 185 53.50 -9.11 -24.92
CA PRO A 185 54.07 -9.22 -26.24
C PRO A 185 54.50 -10.67 -26.47
N SER A 186 53.94 -11.31 -27.50
CA SER A 186 54.23 -12.70 -27.83
C SER A 186 55.72 -12.85 -28.15
N ALA A 187 56.46 -13.46 -27.22
CA ALA A 187 57.83 -13.89 -27.47
C ALA A 187 57.81 -15.02 -28.51
N VAL A 188 58.45 -14.77 -29.65
CA VAL A 188 58.69 -15.78 -30.70
C VAL A 188 59.54 -16.91 -30.11
N PRO A 189 59.15 -18.20 -30.23
CA PRO A 189 59.97 -19.29 -29.71
C PRO A 189 61.21 -19.47 -30.58
N LYS A 190 62.38 -19.41 -29.96
CA LYS A 190 63.66 -19.73 -30.58
C LYS A 190 63.73 -21.24 -30.82
N GLN A 191 63.72 -21.65 -32.09
CA GLN A 191 63.86 -23.03 -32.54
C GLN A 191 65.18 -23.65 -32.02
N PRO A 192 65.19 -24.90 -31.52
CA PRO A 192 66.44 -25.56 -31.15
C PRO A 192 67.14 -26.08 -32.41
N ALA A 193 68.38 -25.63 -32.62
CA ALA A 193 69.26 -26.14 -33.66
C ALA A 193 69.66 -27.59 -33.37
N ALA A 194 69.46 -28.45 -34.36
CA ALA A 194 69.79 -29.85 -34.33
C ALA A 194 71.24 -30.12 -34.80
N LYS A 195 71.95 -30.92 -33.99
CA LYS A 195 72.93 -31.98 -34.33
C LYS A 195 74.40 -31.66 -34.70
N LYS A 196 75.20 -32.68 -34.34
CA LYS A 196 76.56 -33.12 -34.78
C LYS A 196 77.71 -32.48 -34.01
N LYS A 197 78.70 -33.22 -33.49
CA LYS A 197 79.24 -34.54 -33.85
C LYS A 197 79.93 -35.13 -32.62
#